data_AF-A0A2T4TKZ2-F1
#
_entry.id   AF-A0A2T4TKZ2-F1
#
_cell.length_a   1.000
_cell.length_b   1.000
_cell.length_c   1.000
_cell.angle_alpha   90.00
_cell.angle_beta   90.00
_cell.angle_gamma   90.00
#
_symmetry.space_group_name_H-M   'P 1'
#
loop_
_entity.id
_entity.type
_entity.pdbx_description
1 polymer ?
#
loop_
_entity_poly.entity_id
_entity_poly.type
_entity_poly.pdbx_seq_one_letter_code
_entity_poly.pdbx_strand_id
1 'polypeptide(L)'
;MRGKVKYVRRNVWYVGNQAYHWSSDFHDVRCTRTFAMLYSGDGVIIDEDDIRNYYERSRITDGLVQELSQTLHNVWIEYYEGEGGDYYLDGELSDYI
;
A
#
# COMPACT_ATOMS: atom_id res chain seq x y z
N MET A 1 -8.16 -2.42 15.44
CA MET A 1 -7.97 -3.89 15.35
C MET A 1 -6.47 -4.14 15.30
N ARG A 2 -6.01 -5.31 15.76
CA ARG A 2 -4.58 -5.58 15.86
C ARG A 2 -4.19 -6.83 15.08
N GLY A 3 -3.12 -6.73 14.28
CA GLY A 3 -2.69 -7.79 13.39
C GLY A 3 -1.17 -7.90 13.32
N LYS A 4 -0.67 -9.13 13.12
CA LYS A 4 0.77 -9.38 12.93
C LYS A 4 1.09 -9.49 11.44
N VAL A 5 2.04 -8.70 10.98
CA VAL A 5 2.42 -8.64 9.56
C VAL A 5 3.26 -9.86 9.17
N LYS A 6 2.85 -10.51 8.08
CA LYS A 6 3.55 -11.63 7.45
C LYS A 6 4.50 -11.15 6.35
N TYR A 7 4.03 -10.25 5.49
CA TYR A 7 4.85 -9.64 4.43
C TYR A 7 4.15 -8.39 3.88
N VAL A 8 4.86 -7.58 3.11
CA VAL A 8 4.30 -6.43 2.38
C VAL A 8 4.29 -6.72 0.90
N ARG A 9 3.22 -6.32 0.21
CA ARG A 9 3.11 -6.40 -1.24
C ARG A 9 2.59 -5.09 -1.81
N ARG A 10 2.99 -4.79 -3.03
CA ARG A 10 2.45 -3.67 -3.80
C ARG A 10 1.79 -4.18 -5.06
N ASN A 11 0.53 -3.81 -5.25
CA ASN A 11 -0.21 -4.12 -6.46
C ASN A 11 -0.11 -2.95 -7.43
N VAL A 12 0.07 -3.26 -8.71
CA VAL A 12 0.05 -2.31 -9.81
C VAL A 12 -1.01 -2.78 -10.79
N TRP A 13 -1.93 -1.91 -11.15
CA TRP A 13 -2.93 -2.19 -12.17
C TRP A 13 -3.14 -0.95 -13.05
N TYR A 14 -3.86 -1.14 -14.14
CA TYR A 14 -4.10 -0.12 -15.14
C TYR A 14 -5.61 0.05 -15.29
N VAL A 15 -6.09 1.29 -15.21
CA VAL A 15 -7.51 1.64 -15.37
C VAL A 15 -7.66 2.54 -16.58
N GLY A 16 -8.57 2.18 -17.50
CA GLY A 16 -8.81 2.97 -18.70
C GLY A 16 -9.19 4.41 -18.37
N ASN A 17 -8.52 5.37 -19.02
CA ASN A 17 -8.74 6.79 -18.80
C ASN A 17 -10.03 7.26 -19.50
N GLN A 18 -11.18 6.93 -18.91
CA GLN A 18 -12.50 7.16 -19.51
C GLN A 18 -12.75 8.62 -19.91
N ALA A 19 -12.12 9.59 -19.22
CA ALA A 19 -12.22 11.00 -19.58
C ALA A 19 -11.67 11.31 -21.00
N TYR A 20 -10.77 10.47 -21.52
CA TYR A 20 -10.09 10.65 -22.80
C TYR A 20 -10.49 9.60 -23.85
N HIS A 21 -11.57 8.84 -23.64
CA HIS A 21 -11.94 7.73 -24.54
C HIS A 21 -12.20 8.14 -26.01
N TRP A 22 -12.47 9.43 -26.27
CA TRP A 22 -12.61 9.97 -27.63
C TRP A 22 -11.30 10.51 -28.24
N SER A 23 -10.21 10.56 -27.47
CA SER A 23 -8.90 11.04 -27.92
C SER A 23 -8.06 9.90 -28.48
N SER A 24 -7.23 10.19 -29.49
CA SER A 24 -6.17 9.26 -29.92
C SER A 24 -5.16 8.96 -28.81
N ASP A 25 -5.08 9.84 -27.81
CA ASP A 25 -4.21 9.70 -26.63
C ASP A 25 -4.88 8.90 -25.50
N PHE A 26 -5.94 8.14 -25.79
CA PHE A 26 -6.52 7.22 -24.82
C PHE A 26 -5.50 6.14 -24.43
N HIS A 27 -5.02 6.22 -23.21
CA HIS A 27 -4.17 5.21 -22.59
C HIS A 27 -4.63 4.93 -21.16
N ASP A 28 -4.32 3.75 -20.65
CA ASP A 28 -4.65 3.41 -19.28
C ASP A 28 -3.81 4.26 -18.29
N VAL A 29 -4.41 4.58 -17.15
CA VAL A 29 -3.75 5.21 -16.01
C VAL A 29 -3.21 4.11 -15.11
N ARG A 30 -1.93 4.24 -14.74
CA ARG A 30 -1.31 3.35 -13.76
C ARG A 30 -1.80 3.69 -12.36
N CYS A 31 -2.38 2.71 -11.68
CA CYS A 31 -2.77 2.79 -10.27
C CYS A 31 -1.91 1.83 -9.45
N THR A 32 -1.62 2.24 -8.21
CA THR A 32 -0.81 1.45 -7.29
C THR A 32 -1.39 1.50 -5.88
N ARG A 33 -1.24 0.40 -5.13
CA ARG A 33 -1.60 0.34 -3.71
C ARG A 33 -0.70 -0.65 -3.01
N THR A 34 -0.23 -0.27 -1.82
CA THR A 34 0.66 -1.09 -0.98
C THR A 34 -0.10 -1.65 0.21
N PHE A 35 0.15 -2.91 0.52
CA PHE A 35 -0.56 -3.66 1.55
C PHE A 35 0.42 -4.38 2.48
N ALA A 36 0.23 -4.22 3.80
CA ALA A 36 0.73 -5.15 4.80
C ALA A 36 -0.21 -6.36 4.89
N MET A 37 0.28 -7.52 4.48
CA MET A 37 -0.47 -8.77 4.57
C MET A 37 -0.26 -9.37 5.96
N LEU A 38 -1.35 -9.58 6.69
CA LEU A 38 -1.34 -10.14 8.03
C LEU A 38 -1.29 -11.68 8.00
N TYR A 39 -0.88 -12.28 9.12
CA TYR A 39 -0.98 -13.73 9.30
C TYR A 39 -2.43 -14.25 9.30
N SER A 40 -3.42 -13.39 9.60
CA SER A 40 -4.85 -13.72 9.47
C SER A 40 -5.29 -13.90 8.01
N GLY A 41 -4.54 -13.35 7.05
CA GLY A 41 -4.88 -13.32 5.64
C GLY A 41 -5.38 -11.95 5.16
N ASP A 42 -5.69 -11.04 6.08
CA ASP A 42 -6.16 -9.69 5.76
C ASP A 42 -5.05 -8.83 5.18
N GLY A 43 -5.41 -7.93 4.26
CA GLY A 43 -4.50 -6.93 3.69
C GLY A 43 -4.82 -5.54 4.24
N VAL A 44 -3.90 -4.97 4.99
CA VAL A 44 -4.00 -3.60 5.53
C VAL A 44 -3.30 -2.65 4.57
N ILE A 45 -4.01 -1.62 4.12
CA ILE A 45 -3.50 -0.59 3.21
C ILE A 45 -2.55 0.31 3.98
N ILE A 46 -1.37 0.54 3.40
CA ILE A 46 -0.41 1.54 3.86
C ILE A 46 -0.46 2.69 2.85
N ASP A 47 -0.52 3.93 3.34
CA ASP A 47 -0.43 5.10 2.48
C ASP A 47 0.94 5.13 1.77
N GLU A 48 0.92 5.25 0.44
CA GLU A 48 2.15 5.34 -0.34
C GLU A 48 2.86 6.68 -0.13
N ASP A 49 2.17 7.74 0.29
CA ASP A 49 2.80 9.01 0.67
C ASP A 49 3.56 8.87 2.00
N ASP A 50 3.02 8.14 2.97
CA ASP A 50 3.73 7.84 4.22
C ASP A 50 5.01 7.03 3.98
N ILE A 51 4.96 6.03 3.10
CA ILE A 51 6.15 5.26 2.71
C ILE A 51 7.21 6.18 2.08
N ARG A 52 6.79 7.10 1.20
CA ARG A 52 7.69 8.05 0.54
C ARG A 52 8.32 9.01 1.53
N ASN A 53 7.52 9.52 2.47
CA ASN A 53 7.96 10.45 3.50
C ASN A 53 8.96 9.77 4.45
N TYR A 54 8.65 8.57 4.96
CA TYR A 54 9.52 7.86 5.90
C TYR A 54 10.89 7.51 5.30
N TYR A 55 10.93 7.00 4.07
CA TYR A 55 12.19 6.61 3.42
C TYR A 55 12.85 7.75 2.62
N GLU A 56 12.28 8.96 2.63
CA GLU A 56 12.70 10.11 1.85
C GLU A 56 12.89 9.79 0.35
N ARG A 57 11.92 9.06 -0.23
CA ARG A 57 11.95 8.61 -1.64
C ARG A 57 10.82 9.22 -2.44
N SER A 58 11.12 9.62 -3.67
CA SER A 58 10.09 10.02 -4.65
C SER A 58 9.41 8.84 -5.34
N ARG A 59 10.01 7.64 -5.29
CA ARG A 59 9.52 6.44 -5.99
C ARG A 59 9.54 5.23 -5.07
N ILE A 60 8.46 4.47 -5.13
CA ILE A 60 8.36 3.15 -4.49
C ILE A 60 8.79 2.10 -5.52
N THR A 61 9.97 1.51 -5.30
CA THR A 61 10.56 0.45 -6.11
C THR A 61 10.32 -0.91 -5.46
N ASP A 62 10.51 -2.00 -6.22
CA ASP A 62 10.39 -3.35 -5.67
C ASP A 62 11.40 -3.61 -4.54
N GLY A 63 12.60 -3.02 -4.63
CA GLY A 63 13.60 -3.07 -3.56
C GLY A 63 13.13 -2.38 -2.29
N LEU A 64 12.48 -1.21 -2.40
CA LEU A 64 11.90 -0.52 -1.25
C LEU A 64 10.74 -1.33 -0.63
N VAL A 65 9.90 -1.95 -1.46
CA VAL A 65 8.81 -2.82 -0.97
C VAL A 65 9.39 -4.04 -0.24
N GLN A 66 10.49 -4.60 -0.73
CA GLN A 66 11.17 -5.72 -0.08
C GLN A 66 11.81 -5.32 1.25
N GLU A 67 12.45 -4.15 1.31
CA GLU A 67 12.99 -3.56 2.55
C GLU A 67 11.86 -3.35 3.57
N LEU A 68 10.80 -2.64 3.17
CA LEU A 68 9.62 -2.43 4.01
C LEU A 68 8.99 -3.75 4.48
N SER A 69 8.93 -4.77 3.62
CA SER A 69 8.44 -6.10 3.99
C SER A 69 9.31 -6.79 5.02
N GLN A 70 10.62 -6.57 5.03
CA GLN A 70 11.53 -7.13 6.02
C GLN A 70 11.40 -6.37 7.34
N THR A 71 11.35 -5.04 7.30
CA THR A 71 11.21 -4.19 8.49
C THR A 71 9.90 -4.47 9.23
N LEU A 72 8.79 -4.57 8.50
CA LEU A 72 7.49 -4.88 9.11
C LEU A 72 7.28 -6.37 9.40
N HIS A 73 8.18 -7.27 8.99
CA HIS A 73 7.97 -8.70 9.22
C HIS A 73 7.87 -9.01 10.72
N ASN A 74 6.82 -9.72 11.12
CA ASN A 74 6.49 -10.02 12.52
C ASN A 74 6.16 -8.80 13.41
N VAL A 75 6.02 -7.61 12.86
CA VAL A 75 5.56 -6.42 13.59
C VAL A 75 4.05 -6.51 13.82
N TRP A 76 3.61 -6.05 14.99
CA TRP A 76 2.19 -5.86 15.29
C TRP A 76 1.77 -4.46 14.89
N ILE A 77 0.73 -4.35 14.07
CA ILE A 77 0.16 -3.08 13.65
C ILE A 77 -1.29 -2.95 14.12
N GLU A 78 -1.70 -1.73 14.43
CA GLU A 78 -3.12 -1.40 14.59
C GLU A 78 -3.68 -0.93 13.25
N TYR A 79 -4.93 -1.28 12.99
CA TYR A 79 -5.64 -0.99 11.75
C TYR A 79 -7.14 -0.89 11.99
N TYR A 80 -7.85 -0.19 11.12
CA TYR A 80 -9.30 -0.04 11.17
C TYR A 80 -9.94 -0.42 9.84
N GLU A 81 -11.23 -0.77 9.86
CA GLU A 81 -12.02 -1.02 8.66
C GLU A 81 -12.60 0.31 8.17
N GLY A 82 -12.29 0.70 6.94
CA GLY A 82 -12.84 1.88 6.29
C GLY A 82 -14.15 1.61 5.58
N GLU A 83 -14.73 2.66 5.00
CA GLU A 83 -15.94 2.52 4.19
C GLU A 83 -15.65 1.64 2.96
N GLY A 84 -16.39 0.53 2.84
CA GLY A 84 -16.22 -0.46 1.75
C GLY A 84 -15.51 -1.76 2.14
N GLY A 85 -15.15 -1.95 3.41
CA GLY A 85 -14.56 -3.20 3.91
C GLY A 85 -13.05 -3.33 3.68
N ASP A 86 -12.42 -2.28 3.19
CA ASP A 86 -10.96 -2.17 3.09
C ASP A 86 -10.37 -1.86 4.48
N TYR A 87 -9.24 -2.48 4.82
CA TYR A 87 -8.52 -2.19 6.06
C TYR A 87 -7.42 -1.15 5.84
N TYR A 88 -7.31 -0.18 6.74
CA TYR A 88 -6.33 0.90 6.70
C TYR A 88 -5.49 0.91 7.98
N LEU A 89 -4.22 1.27 7.84
CA LEU A 89 -3.33 1.46 8.99
C LEU A 89 -3.92 2.51 9.95
N ASP A 90 -3.88 2.23 11.25
CA ASP A 90 -4.31 3.18 12.28
C ASP A 90 -3.09 4.00 12.73
N GLY A 91 -2.94 5.22 12.22
CA GLY A 91 -1.76 6.06 12.42
C GLY A 91 -0.83 6.08 11.20
N GLU A 92 0.39 6.56 11.41
CA GLU A 92 1.40 6.71 10.35
C GLU A 92 2.31 5.48 10.30
N LEU A 93 2.98 5.28 9.17
CA LEU A 93 3.93 4.18 9.02
C LEU A 93 5.03 4.20 10.12
N SER A 94 5.52 5.39 10.49
CA SER A 94 6.57 5.58 11.51
C SER A 94 6.20 5.08 12.91
N ASP A 95 4.91 4.91 13.22
CA ASP A 95 4.49 4.40 14.52
C ASP A 95 4.87 2.90 14.70
N TYR A 96 5.22 2.23 13.60
CA TYR A 96 5.44 0.79 13.54
C TYR A 96 6.85 0.37 13.09
N ILE A 97 7.71 1.32 12.69
CA ILE A 97 9.09 1.07 12.24
C ILE A 97 10.10 2.08 12.80
#